data_AF-A0A0Q4QPL6-F1
#
_entry.id   AF-A0A0Q4QPL6-F1
#
_cell.length_a   1.000
_cell.length_b   1.000
_cell.length_c   1.000
_cell.angle_alpha   90.00
_cell.angle_beta   90.00
_cell.angle_gamma   90.00
#
_symmetry.space_group_name_H-M   'P 1'
#
loop_
_entity.id
_entity.type
_entity.pdbx_description
1 polymer ?
#
loop_
_entity_poly.entity_id
_entity_poly.type
_entity_poly.pdbx_seq_one_letter_code
_entity_poly.pdbx_strand_id
1 'polypeptide(L)'
;MKARIREMQEDILKLIEWQNRNQDVPAIVKAAVSSHKAELVKAVGALQEPPFDKGETVELCSSSYEDSGLYSGDVGRVLDLTTSYDSIGNASFDIRVSWNKGVEECWISAEDFYVH
;
A
#
# COMPACT_ATOMS: atom_id res chain seq x y z
N MET A 1 -13.73 2.47 -12.31
CA MET A 1 -13.06 2.46 -11.00
C MET A 1 -12.00 3.56 -10.87
N LYS A 2 -11.00 3.61 -11.78
CA LYS A 2 -9.93 4.62 -11.75
C LYS A 2 -10.39 6.09 -11.73
N ALA A 3 -11.46 6.43 -12.46
CA ALA A 3 -12.03 7.79 -12.44
C ALA A 3 -12.55 8.21 -11.05
N ARG A 4 -13.25 7.30 -10.36
CA ARG A 4 -13.79 7.54 -9.02
C ARG A 4 -12.70 7.66 -7.96
N ILE A 5 -11.65 6.83 -8.06
CA ILE A 5 -10.46 6.95 -7.20
C ILE A 5 -9.85 8.33 -7.32
N ARG A 6 -9.66 8.82 -8.56
CA ARG A 6 -9.09 10.14 -8.82
C ARG A 6 -9.95 11.28 -8.25
N GLU A 7 -11.27 11.23 -8.43
CA GLU A 7 -12.19 12.23 -7.86
C GLU A 7 -12.07 12.30 -6.34
N MET A 8 -12.04 11.15 -5.67
CA MET A 8 -11.88 11.08 -4.21
C MET A 8 -10.50 11.59 -3.74
N GLN A 9 -9.44 11.33 -4.50
CA GLN A 9 -8.11 11.87 -4.24
C GLN A 9 -8.07 13.40 -4.38
N GLU A 10 -8.74 13.95 -5.40
CA GLU A 10 -8.89 15.38 -5.58
C GLU A 10 -9.63 16.03 -4.40
N ASP A 11 -10.66 15.37 -3.86
CA ASP A 11 -11.35 15.84 -2.66
C ASP A 11 -10.48 15.77 -1.40
N ILE A 12 -9.67 14.71 -1.22
CA ILE A 12 -8.68 14.65 -0.14
C ILE A 12 -7.68 15.79 -0.24
N LEU A 13 -7.18 16.11 -1.44
CA LEU A 13 -6.25 17.22 -1.66
C LEU A 13 -6.88 18.57 -1.29
N LYS A 14 -8.15 18.79 -1.64
CA LYS A 14 -8.89 20.01 -1.22
C LYS A 14 -9.01 20.09 0.30
N LEU A 15 -9.25 18.97 1.00
CA LEU A 15 -9.29 18.95 2.46
C LEU A 15 -7.93 19.26 3.09
N ILE A 16 -6.85 18.71 2.54
CA ILE A 16 -5.48 19.03 2.99
C ILE A 16 -5.18 20.52 2.81
N GLU A 17 -5.50 21.06 1.63
CA GLU A 17 -5.32 22.48 1.35
C GLU A 17 -6.15 23.36 2.29
N TRP A 18 -7.41 22.99 2.53
CA TRP A 18 -8.27 23.68 3.48
C TRP A 18 -7.68 23.65 4.89
N GLN A 19 -7.19 22.50 5.37
CA GLN A 19 -6.55 22.39 6.70
C GLN A 19 -5.31 23.28 6.81
N ASN A 20 -4.49 23.34 5.76
CA ASN A 20 -3.29 24.17 5.73
C ASN A 20 -3.62 25.67 5.75
N ARG A 21 -4.70 26.09 5.08
CA ARG A 21 -5.16 27.48 5.03
C ARG A 21 -5.92 27.92 6.28
N ASN A 22 -6.52 26.99 7.02
CA ASN A 22 -7.42 27.27 8.14
C ASN A 22 -6.81 26.81 9.48
N GLN A 23 -5.62 27.31 9.82
CA GLN A 23 -4.93 26.93 11.05
C GLN A 23 -5.61 27.46 12.32
N ASP A 24 -6.47 28.47 12.24
CA ASP A 24 -7.11 29.09 13.40
C ASP A 24 -8.52 28.54 13.70
N VAL A 25 -9.01 27.57 12.92
CA VAL A 25 -10.33 26.97 13.18
C VAL A 25 -10.34 26.16 14.48
N PRO A 26 -11.49 26.10 15.18
CA PRO A 26 -11.62 25.33 16.41
C PRO A 26 -11.16 23.87 16.25
N ALA A 27 -10.52 23.34 17.30
CA ALA A 27 -9.97 21.98 17.29
C ALA A 27 -11.02 20.91 16.93
N ILE A 28 -12.27 21.10 17.35
CA ILE A 28 -13.38 20.19 17.01
C ILE A 28 -13.66 20.12 15.50
N VAL A 29 -13.54 21.25 14.80
CA VAL A 29 -13.71 21.31 13.34
C VAL A 29 -12.53 20.63 12.65
N LYS A 30 -11.30 20.88 13.12
CA LYS A 30 -10.10 20.19 12.61
C LYS A 30 -10.20 18.67 12.77
N ALA A 31 -10.66 18.21 13.94
CA ALA A 31 -10.84 16.79 14.22
C ALA A 31 -11.87 16.15 13.29
N ALA A 32 -13.01 16.82 13.07
CA ALA A 32 -14.04 16.35 12.14
C ALA A 32 -13.51 16.24 10.70
N VAL A 33 -12.79 17.25 10.22
CA VAL A 33 -12.18 17.23 8.88
C VAL A 33 -11.12 16.14 8.76
N SER A 34 -10.26 15.97 9.77
CA SER A 34 -9.26 14.88 9.79
C SER A 34 -9.91 13.50 9.78
N SER A 35 -11.00 13.30 10.53
CA SER A 35 -11.75 12.05 10.53
C SER A 35 -12.33 11.74 9.16
N HIS A 36 -12.99 12.73 8.54
CA HIS A 36 -13.56 12.57 7.21
C HIS A 36 -12.49 12.29 6.15
N LYS A 37 -11.36 13.00 6.21
CA LYS A 37 -10.20 12.72 5.36
C LYS A 37 -9.70 11.28 5.54
N ALA A 38 -9.58 10.80 6.78
CA ALA A 38 -9.13 9.43 7.05
C ALA A 38 -10.09 8.38 6.48
N GLU A 39 -11.40 8.63 6.54
CA GLU A 39 -12.41 7.77 5.91
C GLU A 39 -12.26 7.73 4.38
N LEU A 40 -12.04 8.90 3.74
CA LEU A 40 -11.81 8.98 2.31
C LEU A 40 -10.52 8.24 1.90
N VAL A 41 -9.42 8.45 2.62
CA VAL A 41 -8.13 7.75 2.39
C VAL A 41 -8.35 6.23 2.46
N LYS A 42 -9.05 5.75 3.49
CA LYS A 42 -9.36 4.32 3.63
C LYS A 42 -10.24 3.80 2.50
N ALA A 43 -11.22 4.59 2.06
CA ALA A 43 -12.10 4.21 0.96
C ALA A 43 -11.38 4.18 -0.40
N VAL A 44 -10.48 5.12 -0.67
CA VAL A 44 -9.59 5.09 -1.85
C VAL A 44 -8.70 3.86 -1.81
N GLY A 45 -8.10 3.58 -0.65
CA GLY A 45 -7.26 2.40 -0.43
C GLY A 45 -8.00 1.09 -0.67
N ALA A 46 -9.21 0.93 -0.14
CA ALA A 46 -10.02 -0.28 -0.29
C ALA A 46 -10.51 -0.55 -1.74
N LEU A 47 -10.43 0.44 -2.63
CA LEU A 47 -10.74 0.27 -4.06
C LEU A 47 -9.52 -0.21 -4.87
N GLN A 48 -8.35 -0.29 -4.25
CA GLN A 48 -7.13 -0.81 -4.85
C GLN A 48 -6.96 -2.27 -4.41
N GLU A 49 -6.88 -3.15 -5.40
CA GLU A 49 -6.71 -4.58 -5.17
C GLU A 49 -5.22 -4.87 -4.95
N PRO A 50 -4.87 -5.81 -4.05
CA PRO A 50 -3.50 -6.28 -3.94
C PRO A 50 -3.07 -6.94 -5.26
N PRO A 51 -1.78 -6.86 -5.63
CA PRO A 51 -1.28 -7.45 -6.87
C PRO A 51 -1.24 -8.98 -6.83
N PHE A 52 -1.31 -9.59 -5.65
CA PHE A 52 -1.23 -11.04 -5.45
C PHE A 52 -2.25 -11.53 -4.42
N ASP A 53 -2.61 -12.81 -4.53
CA ASP A 53 -3.43 -13.52 -3.57
C ASP A 53 -2.59 -14.38 -2.59
N LYS A 54 -3.15 -14.67 -1.41
CA LYS A 54 -2.53 -15.65 -0.50
C LYS A 54 -2.46 -17.01 -1.16
N GLY A 55 -1.28 -17.62 -1.10
CA GLY A 55 -0.99 -18.92 -1.67
C GLY A 55 -0.56 -18.88 -3.14
N GLU A 56 -0.50 -17.70 -3.75
CA GLU A 56 0.04 -17.50 -5.11
C GLU A 56 1.56 -17.71 -5.14
N THR A 57 2.06 -18.17 -6.28
CA THR A 57 3.50 -18.34 -6.52
C THR A 57 4.04 -17.08 -7.19
N VAL A 58 5.10 -16.52 -6.63
CA VAL A 58 5.71 -15.27 -7.09
C VAL A 58 7.20 -15.47 -7.31
N GLU A 59 7.75 -14.71 -8.26
CA GLU A 59 9.17 -14.67 -8.58
C GLU A 59 9.73 -13.29 -8.23
N LEU A 60 10.78 -13.26 -7.41
CA LEU A 60 11.48 -12.03 -7.05
C LEU A 60 12.18 -11.46 -8.29
N CYS A 61 11.89 -10.22 -8.66
CA CYS A 61 12.56 -9.55 -9.77
C CYS A 61 13.62 -8.53 -9.32
N SER A 62 13.65 -8.21 -8.03
CA SER A 62 14.57 -7.22 -7.46
C SER A 62 15.92 -7.79 -7.05
N SER A 63 16.97 -6.96 -7.14
CA SER A 63 18.31 -7.27 -6.65
C SER A 63 18.61 -6.63 -5.28
N SER A 64 17.62 -5.96 -4.66
CA SER A 64 17.81 -5.25 -3.38
C SER A 64 18.01 -6.16 -2.18
N TYR A 65 17.85 -7.47 -2.34
CA TYR A 65 17.83 -8.45 -1.24
C TYR A 65 18.99 -9.47 -1.29
N GLU A 66 19.98 -9.24 -2.16
CA GLU A 66 21.11 -10.16 -2.34
C GLU A 66 21.94 -10.33 -1.06
N ASP A 67 22.06 -9.28 -0.25
CA ASP A 67 22.72 -9.33 1.07
C ASP A 67 22.01 -10.26 2.06
N SER A 68 20.73 -10.55 1.82
CA SER A 68 19.92 -11.52 2.59
C SER A 68 19.87 -12.91 1.92
N GLY A 69 20.67 -13.13 0.88
CA GLY A 69 20.71 -14.39 0.13
C GLY A 69 19.51 -14.60 -0.80
N LEU A 70 18.76 -13.55 -1.12
CA LEU A 70 17.65 -13.55 -2.08
C LEU A 70 18.08 -12.86 -3.38
N TYR A 71 17.90 -13.54 -4.50
CA TYR A 71 18.35 -13.15 -5.82
C TYR A 71 17.17 -13.07 -6.78
N SER A 72 17.28 -12.22 -7.78
CA SER A 72 16.33 -12.17 -8.89
C SER A 72 16.16 -13.56 -9.52
N GLY A 73 14.92 -13.98 -9.77
CA GLY A 73 14.55 -15.31 -10.22
C GLY A 73 14.22 -16.30 -9.10
N ASP A 74 14.38 -15.93 -7.83
CA ASP A 74 13.93 -16.76 -6.72
C ASP A 74 12.41 -16.87 -6.67
N VAL A 75 11.93 -18.09 -6.52
CA VAL A 75 10.50 -18.40 -6.45
C VAL A 75 10.09 -18.69 -5.01
N GLY A 76 8.95 -18.12 -4.62
CA GLY A 76 8.32 -18.37 -3.34
C GLY A 76 6.80 -18.33 -3.41
N ARG A 77 6.15 -18.57 -2.27
CA ARG A 77 4.70 -18.58 -2.14
C ARG A 77 4.24 -17.49 -1.17
N VAL A 78 3.26 -16.70 -1.57
CA VAL A 78 2.64 -15.66 -0.74
C VAL A 78 1.94 -16.30 0.46
N LEU A 79 2.35 -15.94 1.67
CA LEU A 79 1.74 -16.37 2.92
C LEU A 79 0.72 -15.37 3.44
N ASP A 80 1.10 -14.09 3.40
CA ASP A 80 0.31 -13.00 3.95
C ASP A 80 0.58 -11.70 3.20
N LEU A 81 -0.33 -10.73 3.36
CA LEU A 81 -0.24 -9.41 2.75
C LEU A 81 -0.56 -8.34 3.78
N THR A 82 0.18 -7.24 3.74
CA THR A 82 -0.14 -6.02 4.48
C THR A 82 -0.28 -4.86 3.50
N THR A 83 -1.07 -3.89 3.89
CA THR A 83 -1.32 -2.70 3.07
C THR A 83 -1.07 -1.47 3.92
N SER A 84 -0.35 -0.51 3.34
CA SER A 84 -0.20 0.83 3.86
C SER A 84 -0.78 1.83 2.87
N TYR A 85 -1.17 3.01 3.36
CA TYR A 85 -1.76 4.05 2.54
C TYR A 85 -0.99 5.35 2.69
N ASP A 86 -0.74 6.04 1.58
CA ASP A 86 -0.20 7.39 1.62
C ASP A 86 -1.27 8.43 2.06
N SER A 87 -0.88 9.70 2.08
CA SER A 87 -1.75 10.79 2.53
C SER A 87 -3.02 11.02 1.69
N ILE A 88 -3.10 10.43 0.49
CA ILE A 88 -4.23 10.50 -0.44
C ILE A 88 -4.86 9.12 -0.71
N GLY A 89 -4.41 8.08 -0.01
CA GLY A 89 -4.99 6.74 -0.09
C GLY A 89 -4.40 5.84 -1.18
N ASN A 90 -3.28 6.18 -1.82
CA ASN A 90 -2.59 5.21 -2.67
C ASN A 90 -2.10 4.04 -1.80
N ALA A 91 -2.39 2.82 -2.23
CA ALA A 91 -2.05 1.61 -1.51
C ALA A 91 -0.64 1.13 -1.92
N SER A 92 0.20 0.86 -0.92
CA SER A 92 1.43 0.11 -1.07
C SER A 92 1.23 -1.24 -0.37
N PHE A 93 1.62 -2.31 -1.05
CA PHE A 93 1.43 -3.67 -0.57
C PHE A 93 2.77 -4.30 -0.27
N ASP A 94 2.91 -4.88 0.92
CA ASP A 94 4.01 -5.78 1.23
C ASP A 94 3.47 -7.21 1.32
N ILE A 95 4.25 -8.17 0.86
CA ILE A 95 3.91 -9.58 0.93
C ILE A 95 4.91 -10.35 1.77
N ARG A 96 4.41 -11.30 2.55
CA ARG A 96 5.24 -12.27 3.27
C ARG A 96 5.40 -13.50 2.40
N VAL A 97 6.64 -13.90 2.12
CA VAL A 97 6.93 -14.99 1.18
C VAL A 97 7.61 -16.16 1.89
N SER A 98 7.15 -17.38 1.57
CA SER A 98 7.86 -18.62 1.88
C SER A 98 8.68 -19.06 0.67
N TRP A 99 10.00 -19.17 0.83
CA TRP A 99 10.90 -19.44 -0.29
C TRP A 99 11.12 -20.93 -0.52
N ASN A 100 11.11 -21.36 -1.79
CA ASN A 100 11.33 -22.77 -2.14
C ASN A 100 12.72 -23.29 -1.76
N LYS A 101 13.70 -22.39 -1.64
CA LYS A 101 15.10 -22.69 -1.32
C LYS A 101 15.42 -22.68 0.19
N GLY A 102 14.42 -22.58 1.06
CA GLY A 102 14.59 -22.68 2.51
C GLY A 102 15.22 -21.45 3.19
N VAL A 103 15.21 -20.28 2.52
CA VAL A 103 15.52 -18.99 3.16
C VAL A 103 14.37 -18.60 4.09
N GLU A 104 14.69 -17.83 5.14
CA GLU A 104 13.72 -17.35 6.11
C GLU A 104 12.61 -16.52 5.44
N GLU A 105 11.40 -16.62 5.98
CA GLU A 105 10.25 -15.84 5.53
C GLU A 105 10.46 -14.36 5.85
N CYS A 106 10.19 -13.49 4.89
CA CYS A 106 10.36 -12.05 5.05
C CYS A 106 9.23 -11.28 4.38
N TRP A 107 9.06 -10.02 4.81
CA TRP A 107 8.18 -9.05 4.16
C TRP A 107 8.96 -8.28 3.10
N ILE A 108 8.45 -8.26 1.88
CA ILE A 108 9.05 -7.56 0.73
C ILE A 108 7.95 -6.78 0.02
N SER A 109 8.31 -5.64 -0.59
CA SER A 109 7.38 -4.85 -1.40
C SER A 109 6.84 -5.70 -2.54
N ALA A 110 5.53 -5.70 -2.72
CA ALA A 110 4.90 -6.46 -3.79
C ALA A 110 5.36 -6.01 -5.20
N GLU A 111 5.89 -4.80 -5.32
CA GLU A 111 6.44 -4.27 -6.58
C GLU A 111 7.73 -4.98 -7.02
N ASP A 112 8.41 -5.67 -6.10
CA ASP A 112 9.64 -6.42 -6.35
C ASP A 112 9.38 -7.84 -6.88
N PHE A 113 8.14 -8.17 -7.25
CA PHE A 113 7.74 -9.49 -7.73
C PHE A 113 6.97 -9.45 -9.04
N TYR A 114 7.03 -10.57 -9.77
CA TYR A 114 6.09 -10.91 -10.83
C TYR A 114 5.34 -12.20 -10.49
N VAL A 115 4.16 -12.38 -11.10
CA VAL A 115 3.45 -13.66 -11.09
C VAL A 115 4.26 -14.66 -11.90
N HIS A 116 4.54 -15.83 -11.31
CA HIS A 116 5.25 -16.93 -11.98
C HIS A 116 4.28 -17.88 -12.69
#